data_AF-A0A843HYF1-F1
#
_entry.id   AF-A0A843HYF1-F1
#
_cell.length_a   1.000
_cell.length_b   1.000
_cell.length_c   1.000
_cell.angle_alpha   90.00
_cell.angle_beta   90.00
_cell.angle_gamma   90.00
#
_symmetry.space_group_name_H-M   'P 1'
#
loop_
_entity.id
_entity.type
_entity.pdbx_description
1 polymer ?
#
loop_
_entity_poly.entity_id
_entity_poly.type
_entity_poly.pdbx_seq_one_letter_code
_entity_poly.pdbx_strand_id
1 'polypeptide(L)'
;MTMREVVRELQQQGHKVDFYVRKDGGILIKSIDGQRYTSGASGNRVAREMIGEKAQISEARSSQLKYATRSRKIKTTLEEDIEREFQRVKKKWNKVFKAKKGKRHPAGYFGRRRIKYLTEHYSKEEVLARLREAERYASGIAYSKNVQILAVFIRNAGEQYQSQELLKLAEDVEEEAFTIREEWIQPAYDELYKLNAGIPPKEVAKNTRAILRL
;
A
#
# COMPACT_ATOMS: atom_id res chain seq x y z
N MET A 1 4.95 -37.64 18.84
CA MET A 1 6.30 -37.14 19.21
C MET A 1 6.34 -35.60 19.21
N THR A 2 7.16 -34.95 20.04
CA THR A 2 7.32 -33.48 20.04
C THR A 2 8.15 -33.02 18.83
N MET A 3 8.04 -31.76 18.40
CA MET A 3 8.86 -31.30 17.25
C MET A 3 10.37 -31.32 17.52
N ARG A 4 10.79 -31.26 18.80
CA ARG A 4 12.20 -31.43 19.19
C ARG A 4 12.68 -32.85 18.93
N GLU A 5 11.87 -33.83 19.33
CA GLU A 5 12.14 -35.25 19.06
C GLU A 5 12.14 -35.52 17.55
N VAL A 6 11.21 -34.95 16.78
CA VAL A 6 11.19 -35.08 15.30
C VAL A 6 12.48 -34.57 14.65
N VAL A 7 12.96 -33.40 15.05
CA VAL A 7 14.22 -32.85 14.52
C VAL A 7 15.40 -33.74 14.90
N ARG A 8 15.44 -34.22 16.15
CA ARG A 8 16.52 -35.09 16.63
C ARG A 8 16.55 -36.42 15.87
N GLU A 9 15.39 -37.03 15.66
CA GLU A 9 15.23 -38.28 14.90
C GLU A 9 15.73 -38.09 13.46
N LEU A 10 15.33 -37.02 12.78
CA LEU A 10 15.81 -36.70 11.43
C LEU A 10 17.32 -36.49 11.37
N GLN A 11 17.90 -35.81 12.37
CA GLN A 11 19.34 -35.63 12.46
C GLN A 11 20.08 -36.95 12.71
N GLN A 12 19.50 -37.86 13.52
CA GLN A 12 20.03 -39.20 13.76
C GLN A 12 19.97 -40.07 12.50
N GLN A 13 18.94 -39.88 11.66
CA GLN A 13 18.81 -40.51 10.35
C GLN A 13 19.73 -39.89 9.28
N GLY A 14 20.51 -38.85 9.63
CA GLY A 14 21.51 -38.24 8.75
C GLY A 14 21.02 -37.03 7.95
N HIS A 15 19.79 -36.56 8.18
CA HIS A 15 19.25 -35.39 7.50
C HIS A 15 19.78 -34.07 8.07
N LYS A 16 20.08 -33.10 7.20
CA LYS A 16 20.45 -31.73 7.59
C LYS A 16 19.19 -30.89 7.77
N VAL A 17 18.84 -30.58 9.02
CA VAL A 17 17.62 -29.83 9.35
C VAL A 17 17.96 -28.43 9.84
N ASP A 18 17.54 -27.40 9.09
CA ASP A 18 17.58 -26.02 9.57
C ASP A 18 16.23 -25.62 10.16
N PHE A 19 16.24 -25.12 11.39
CA PHE A 19 15.02 -24.73 12.08
C PHE A 19 15.18 -23.46 12.91
N TYR A 20 14.05 -22.89 13.32
CA TYR A 20 13.97 -21.75 14.20
C TYR A 20 13.13 -22.10 15.43
N VAL A 21 13.61 -21.71 16.61
CA VAL A 21 12.87 -21.85 17.88
C VAL A 21 12.10 -20.55 18.14
N ARG A 22 10.78 -20.68 18.28
CA ARG A 22 9.88 -19.58 18.63
C ARG A 22 10.00 -19.21 20.11
N LYS A 23 9.55 -18.00 20.48
CA LYS A 23 9.55 -17.51 21.87
C LYS A 23 8.74 -18.40 22.84
N ASP A 24 7.74 -19.12 22.34
CA ASP A 24 6.94 -20.10 23.09
C ASP A 24 7.62 -21.49 23.19
N GLY A 25 8.87 -21.61 22.73
CA GLY A 25 9.65 -22.86 22.74
C GLY A 25 9.36 -23.82 21.58
N GLY A 26 8.38 -23.51 20.71
CA GLY A 26 8.03 -24.33 19.55
C GLY A 26 9.06 -24.26 18.42
N ILE A 27 9.22 -25.35 17.67
CA ILE A 27 10.16 -25.43 16.54
C ILE A 27 9.44 -25.23 15.20
N LEU A 28 10.07 -24.46 14.30
CA LEU A 28 9.66 -24.28 12.91
C LEU A 28 10.81 -24.66 11.97
N ILE A 29 10.64 -25.75 11.22
CA ILE A 29 11.64 -26.22 10.26
C ILE A 29 11.57 -25.38 8.98
N LYS A 30 12.72 -24.80 8.59
CA LYS A 30 12.87 -23.96 7.39
C LYS A 30 13.37 -24.75 6.20
N SER A 31 14.25 -25.73 6.43
CA SER A 31 14.74 -26.63 5.39
C SER A 31 15.16 -27.99 5.94
N ILE A 32 15.05 -29.01 5.09
CA ILE A 32 15.63 -30.34 5.31
C ILE A 32 16.42 -30.68 4.04
N ASP A 33 17.69 -31.09 4.18
CA ASP A 33 18.61 -31.44 3.08
C ASP A 33 18.69 -30.39 1.97
N GLY A 34 18.65 -29.11 2.35
CA GLY A 34 18.69 -27.99 1.41
C GLY A 34 17.33 -27.66 0.74
N GLN A 35 16.31 -28.52 0.87
CA GLN A 35 14.96 -28.21 0.41
C GLN A 35 14.30 -27.20 1.36
N ARG A 36 14.06 -25.98 0.86
CA ARG A 36 13.44 -24.89 1.62
C ARG A 36 11.92 -24.96 1.59
N TYR A 37 11.28 -24.69 2.73
CA TYR A 37 9.84 -24.65 2.86
C TYR A 37 9.31 -23.21 2.93
N THR A 38 8.17 -22.96 2.29
CA THR A 38 7.49 -21.65 2.26
C THR A 38 6.99 -21.21 3.64
N SER A 39 6.75 -22.15 4.55
CA SER A 39 6.38 -21.86 5.93
C SER A 39 6.90 -22.95 6.87
N GLY A 40 7.18 -22.58 8.13
CA GLY A 40 7.62 -23.53 9.15
C GLY A 40 6.61 -24.63 9.46
N ALA A 41 5.31 -24.37 9.26
CA ALA A 41 4.27 -25.39 9.38
C ALA A 41 4.37 -26.46 8.28
N SER A 42 4.73 -26.06 7.06
CA SER A 42 4.99 -26.99 5.96
C SER A 42 6.21 -27.86 6.23
N GLY A 43 7.31 -27.26 6.71
CA GLY A 43 8.52 -28.00 7.07
C GLY A 43 8.27 -29.01 8.19
N ASN A 44 7.52 -28.62 9.22
CA ASN A 44 7.14 -29.53 10.31
C ASN A 44 6.25 -30.70 9.87
N ARG A 45 5.39 -30.49 8.87
CA ARG A 45 4.56 -31.57 8.31
C ARG A 45 5.43 -32.58 7.55
N VAL A 46 6.27 -32.10 6.64
CA VAL A 46 7.17 -32.95 5.85
C VAL A 46 8.12 -33.73 6.76
N ALA A 47 8.66 -33.08 7.79
CA ALA A 47 9.50 -33.72 8.80
C ALA A 47 8.82 -34.92 9.47
N ARG A 48 7.54 -34.80 9.81
CA ARG A 48 6.74 -35.89 10.40
C ARG A 48 6.42 -37.00 9.41
N GLU A 49 6.17 -36.64 8.16
CA GLU A 49 5.96 -37.62 7.09
C GLU A 49 7.23 -38.46 6.84
N MET A 50 8.41 -37.84 6.89
CA MET A 50 9.71 -38.52 6.69
C MET A 50 10.00 -39.58 7.76
N ILE A 51 9.67 -39.31 9.02
CA ILE A 51 9.85 -40.25 10.14
C ILE A 51 8.73 -41.31 10.24
N GLY A 52 7.82 -41.37 9.26
CA GLY A 52 6.72 -42.33 9.24
C GLY A 52 5.60 -42.05 10.26
N GLU A 53 5.59 -40.88 10.92
CA GLU A 53 4.42 -40.39 11.63
C GLU A 53 3.37 -40.00 10.57
N LYS A 54 2.60 -40.99 10.07
CA LYS A 54 1.34 -40.70 9.36
C LYS A 54 0.60 -39.70 10.23
N ALA A 55 0.35 -38.51 9.69
CA ALA A 55 -0.19 -37.39 10.41
C ALA A 55 -1.55 -37.76 11.04
N GLN A 56 -1.54 -38.37 12.22
CA GLN A 56 -2.68 -38.44 13.13
C GLN A 56 -2.86 -37.03 13.71
N ILE A 57 -3.16 -36.08 12.84
CA ILE A 57 -3.98 -34.96 13.25
C ILE A 57 -5.32 -35.62 13.53
N SER A 58 -5.60 -35.92 14.81
CA SER A 58 -6.91 -36.43 15.20
C SER A 58 -7.98 -35.60 14.49
N GLU A 59 -9.03 -36.23 13.95
CA GLU A 59 -10.09 -35.49 13.23
C GLU A 59 -10.66 -34.35 14.07
N ALA A 60 -10.58 -34.46 15.40
CA ALA A 60 -10.87 -33.41 16.37
C ALA A 60 -9.94 -32.17 16.28
N ARG A 61 -8.65 -32.35 15.98
CA ARG A 61 -7.70 -31.23 15.74
C ARG A 61 -7.77 -30.69 14.31
N SER A 62 -8.06 -31.51 13.31
CA SER A 62 -8.16 -31.04 11.91
C SER A 62 -9.41 -30.17 11.70
N SER A 63 -10.51 -30.51 12.37
CA SER A 63 -11.72 -29.68 12.46
C SER A 63 -11.42 -28.37 13.20
N GLN A 64 -10.74 -28.40 14.35
CA GLN A 64 -10.27 -27.18 15.02
C GLN A 64 -9.33 -26.32 14.16
N LEU A 65 -8.47 -26.92 13.33
CA LEU A 65 -7.59 -26.20 12.40
C LEU A 65 -8.37 -25.58 11.23
N LYS A 66 -9.39 -26.26 10.66
CA LYS A 66 -10.28 -25.68 9.64
C LYS A 66 -11.02 -24.45 10.20
N TYR A 67 -11.41 -24.49 11.48
CA TYR A 67 -12.00 -23.33 12.17
C TYR A 67 -10.97 -22.29 12.63
N ALA A 68 -9.72 -22.66 12.92
CA ALA A 68 -8.64 -21.73 13.26
C ALA A 68 -8.07 -20.99 12.03
N THR A 69 -8.15 -21.59 10.82
CA THR A 69 -7.83 -20.91 9.56
C THR A 69 -8.90 -19.91 9.13
N ARG A 70 -10.09 -19.94 9.72
CA ARG A 70 -10.86 -18.70 9.87
C ARG A 70 -10.20 -17.94 11.00
N SER A 71 -9.02 -17.37 10.73
CA SER A 71 -8.55 -16.24 11.51
C SER A 71 -9.74 -15.30 11.56
N ARG A 72 -10.44 -15.26 12.71
CA ARG A 72 -11.45 -14.25 13.00
C ARG A 72 -10.69 -12.99 12.68
N LYS A 73 -11.01 -12.34 11.56
CA LYS A 73 -10.51 -11.00 11.30
C LYS A 73 -10.96 -10.28 12.54
N ILE A 74 -10.03 -9.99 13.45
CA ILE A 74 -10.28 -9.11 14.57
C ILE A 74 -10.76 -7.87 13.84
N LYS A 75 -12.08 -7.70 13.86
CA LYS A 75 -12.75 -6.65 13.12
C LYS A 75 -12.44 -5.46 13.98
N THR A 76 -11.29 -4.84 13.73
CA THR A 76 -10.86 -3.66 14.45
C THR A 76 -12.02 -2.69 14.35
N THR A 77 -12.67 -2.47 15.48
CA THR A 77 -13.83 -1.59 15.60
C THR A 77 -13.29 -0.19 15.37
N LEU A 78 -13.66 0.37 14.22
CA LEU A 78 -13.46 1.78 13.93
C LEU A 78 -14.72 2.49 14.44
N GLU A 79 -14.58 3.75 14.82
CA GLU A 79 -15.73 4.61 15.05
C GLU A 79 -16.65 4.63 13.82
N GLU A 80 -17.97 4.75 14.03
CA GLU A 80 -18.97 4.60 12.97
C GLU A 80 -18.74 5.56 11.79
N ASP A 81 -18.37 6.81 12.06
CA ASP A 81 -18.12 7.82 11.04
C ASP A 81 -16.92 7.46 10.17
N ILE A 82 -15.84 6.98 10.80
CA ILE A 82 -14.61 6.58 10.12
C ILE A 82 -14.84 5.29 9.34
N GLU A 83 -15.60 4.33 9.89
CA GLU A 83 -15.96 3.10 9.17
C GLU A 83 -16.82 3.41 7.94
N ARG A 84 -17.81 4.29 8.07
CA ARG A 84 -18.69 4.70 6.96
C ARG A 84 -17.88 5.32 5.83
N GLU A 85 -17.01 6.27 6.15
CA GLU A 85 -16.17 6.95 5.16
C GLU A 85 -15.15 5.99 4.55
N PHE A 86 -14.53 5.13 5.37
CA PHE A 86 -13.62 4.09 4.91
C PHE A 86 -14.29 3.14 3.90
N GLN A 87 -15.51 2.68 4.15
CA GLN A 87 -16.23 1.81 3.21
C GLN A 87 -16.58 2.53 1.91
N ARG A 88 -16.93 3.82 1.97
CA ARG A 88 -17.18 4.66 0.79
C ARG A 88 -15.91 4.78 -0.08
N VAL A 89 -14.80 5.16 0.53
CA VAL A 89 -13.48 5.27 -0.14
C VAL A 89 -13.06 3.92 -0.74
N LYS A 90 -13.19 2.84 0.03
CA LYS A 90 -12.86 1.48 -0.41
C LYS A 90 -13.68 1.03 -1.63
N LYS A 91 -14.99 1.34 -1.68
CA LYS A 91 -15.83 1.02 -2.85
C LYS A 91 -15.33 1.71 -4.12
N LYS A 92 -14.98 3.00 -4.04
CA LYS A 92 -14.40 3.73 -5.18
C LYS A 92 -13.07 3.14 -5.61
N TRP A 93 -12.16 2.91 -4.67
CA TRP A 93 -10.86 2.29 -4.94
C TRP A 93 -10.98 0.90 -5.59
N ASN A 94 -11.93 0.08 -5.14
CA ASN A 94 -12.18 -1.22 -5.76
C ASN A 94 -12.64 -1.09 -7.23
N LYS A 95 -13.46 -0.08 -7.55
CA LYS A 95 -13.88 0.20 -8.93
C LYS A 95 -12.67 0.57 -9.81
N VAL A 96 -11.80 1.45 -9.30
CA VAL A 96 -10.54 1.83 -9.97
C VAL A 96 -9.61 0.64 -10.16
N PHE A 97 -9.45 -0.18 -9.12
CA PHE A 97 -8.58 -1.36 -9.15
C PHE A 97 -9.05 -2.40 -10.18
N LYS A 98 -10.37 -2.67 -10.22
CA LYS A 98 -10.96 -3.55 -11.23
C LYS A 98 -10.73 -3.02 -12.65
N ALA A 99 -10.85 -1.71 -12.86
CA ALA A 99 -10.58 -1.09 -14.16
C ALA A 99 -9.11 -1.20 -14.58
N LYS A 100 -8.16 -1.19 -13.62
CA LYS A 100 -6.70 -1.25 -13.89
C LYS A 100 -6.13 -2.69 -14.01
N LYS A 101 -6.98 -3.73 -14.15
CA LYS A 101 -6.60 -5.14 -14.41
C LYS A 101 -5.42 -5.67 -13.57
N GLY A 102 -5.47 -5.53 -12.24
CA GLY A 102 -4.60 -6.30 -11.35
C GLY A 102 -3.17 -5.77 -11.15
N LYS A 103 -2.85 -4.54 -11.58
CA LYS A 103 -1.62 -3.86 -11.12
C LYS A 103 -1.66 -3.68 -9.59
N ARG A 104 -0.49 -3.74 -8.93
CA ARG A 104 -0.29 -3.55 -7.47
C ARG A 104 -1.20 -2.43 -6.93
N HIS A 105 -1.72 -2.59 -5.71
CA HIS A 105 -2.53 -1.56 -5.03
C HIS A 105 -1.95 -0.18 -5.31
N PRO A 106 -2.67 0.70 -6.03
CA PRO A 106 -2.08 1.96 -6.44
C PRO A 106 -1.72 2.78 -5.20
N ALA A 107 -0.69 3.62 -5.33
CA ALA A 107 -0.34 4.59 -4.31
C ALA A 107 -1.61 5.31 -3.85
N GLY A 108 -1.86 5.30 -2.53
CA GLY A 108 -3.08 5.90 -1.97
C GLY A 108 -4.14 4.96 -1.43
N TYR A 109 -4.07 3.64 -1.69
CA TYR A 109 -5.02 2.70 -1.08
C TYR A 109 -4.82 2.61 0.45
N PHE A 110 -5.90 2.77 1.20
CA PHE A 110 -5.92 2.56 2.65
C PHE A 110 -6.43 1.16 2.97
N GLY A 111 -5.58 0.33 3.58
CA GLY A 111 -6.04 -0.89 4.25
C GLY A 111 -6.62 -0.57 5.62
N ARG A 112 -7.50 -1.43 6.15
CA ARG A 112 -8.09 -1.27 7.50
C ARG A 112 -7.03 -1.10 8.60
N ARG A 113 -5.86 -1.77 8.46
CA ARG A 113 -4.71 -1.61 9.37
C ARG A 113 -4.14 -0.19 9.34
N ARG A 114 -4.05 0.43 8.15
CA ARG A 114 -3.56 1.80 8.00
C ARG A 114 -4.53 2.80 8.62
N ILE A 115 -5.84 2.60 8.45
CA ILE A 115 -6.84 3.45 9.12
C ILE A 115 -6.78 3.31 10.63
N LYS A 116 -6.63 2.10 11.16
CA LYS A 116 -6.43 1.90 12.60
C LYS A 116 -5.20 2.64 13.12
N TYR A 117 -4.07 2.52 12.43
CA TYR A 117 -2.87 3.29 12.76
C TYR A 117 -3.16 4.80 12.73
N LEU A 118 -3.89 5.29 11.73
CA LEU A 118 -4.23 6.72 11.68
C LEU A 118 -5.10 7.15 12.87
N THR A 119 -6.09 6.35 13.26
CA THR A 119 -6.94 6.65 14.42
C THR A 119 -6.21 6.58 15.75
N GLU A 120 -5.07 5.89 15.82
CA GLU A 120 -4.23 5.82 17.04
C GLU A 120 -3.28 7.03 17.16
N HIS A 121 -3.01 7.75 16.06
CA HIS A 121 -1.94 8.75 15.99
C HIS A 121 -2.39 10.15 15.55
N TYR A 122 -3.61 10.29 15.02
CA TYR A 122 -4.13 11.53 14.44
C TYR A 122 -5.55 11.79 14.94
N SER A 123 -5.99 13.05 14.88
CA SER A 123 -7.36 13.39 15.24
C SER A 123 -8.36 12.79 14.26
N LYS A 124 -9.62 12.64 14.69
CA LYS A 124 -10.71 12.15 13.83
C LYS A 124 -10.84 12.97 12.55
N GLU A 125 -10.73 14.29 12.67
CA GLU A 125 -10.82 15.24 11.56
C GLU A 125 -9.69 15.00 10.54
N GLU A 126 -8.47 14.79 11.02
CA GLU A 126 -7.32 14.46 10.17
C GLU A 126 -7.48 13.12 9.45
N VAL A 127 -7.98 12.09 10.14
CA VAL A 127 -8.25 10.79 9.52
C VAL A 127 -9.31 10.93 8.43
N LEU A 128 -10.40 11.66 8.69
CA LEU A 128 -11.45 11.92 7.71
C LEU A 128 -10.94 12.75 6.53
N ALA A 129 -10.10 13.76 6.76
CA ALA A 129 -9.47 14.56 5.70
C ALA A 129 -8.63 13.68 4.77
N ARG A 130 -7.80 12.78 5.33
CA ARG A 130 -6.99 11.83 4.56
C ARG A 130 -7.85 10.84 3.77
N LEU A 131 -8.97 10.38 4.33
CA LEU A 131 -9.92 9.52 3.63
C LEU A 131 -10.57 10.24 2.44
N ARG A 132 -11.00 11.50 2.62
CA ARG A 132 -11.57 12.33 1.55
C ARG A 132 -10.55 12.60 0.44
N GLU A 133 -9.30 12.88 0.80
CA GLU A 133 -8.21 13.04 -0.18
C GLU A 133 -8.00 11.75 -0.99
N ALA A 134 -8.00 10.59 -0.32
CA ALA A 134 -7.94 9.30 -1.00
C ALA A 134 -9.15 9.04 -1.92
N GLU A 135 -10.32 9.56 -1.56
CA GLU A 135 -11.53 9.50 -2.37
C GLU A 135 -11.41 10.32 -3.67
N ARG A 136 -10.87 11.53 -3.54
CA ARG A 136 -10.61 12.44 -4.67
C ARG A 136 -9.58 11.80 -5.61
N TYR A 137 -8.52 11.25 -5.07
CA TYR A 137 -7.50 10.55 -5.85
C TYR A 137 -8.04 9.32 -6.58
N ALA A 138 -8.90 8.52 -5.94
CA ALA A 138 -9.61 7.45 -6.62
C ALA A 138 -10.51 7.96 -7.77
N SER A 139 -10.93 9.22 -7.72
CA SER A 139 -11.74 9.86 -8.77
C SER A 139 -10.87 10.53 -9.86
N GLY A 140 -9.54 10.43 -9.75
CA GLY A 140 -8.58 10.97 -10.73
C GLY A 140 -8.06 12.37 -10.42
N ILE A 141 -8.50 12.99 -9.32
CA ILE A 141 -7.99 14.29 -8.84
C ILE A 141 -6.60 14.07 -8.22
N ALA A 142 -5.66 14.99 -8.43
CA ALA A 142 -4.30 14.87 -7.89
C ALA A 142 -4.28 14.94 -6.35
N TYR A 143 -3.21 14.40 -5.75
CA TYR A 143 -2.94 14.64 -4.33
C TYR A 143 -2.63 16.12 -4.09
N SER A 144 -3.12 16.69 -2.98
CA SER A 144 -2.90 18.10 -2.65
C SER A 144 -1.41 18.46 -2.65
N LYS A 145 -0.59 17.58 -2.07
CA LYS A 145 0.87 17.71 -2.05
C LYS A 145 1.49 17.76 -3.45
N ASN A 146 0.98 16.97 -4.41
CA ASN A 146 1.51 16.97 -5.78
C ASN A 146 1.21 18.31 -6.46
N VAL A 147 0.00 18.83 -6.27
CA VAL A 147 -0.41 20.13 -6.79
C VAL A 147 0.40 21.26 -6.16
N GLN A 148 0.62 21.23 -4.85
CA GLN A 148 1.45 22.21 -4.15
C GLN A 148 2.90 22.22 -4.67
N ILE A 149 3.50 21.04 -4.90
CA ILE A 149 4.85 20.97 -5.48
C ILE A 149 4.86 21.57 -6.89
N LEU A 150 3.83 21.31 -7.70
CA LEU A 150 3.70 21.92 -9.02
C LEU A 150 3.57 23.44 -8.93
N ALA A 151 2.73 23.96 -8.05
CA ALA A 151 2.56 25.40 -7.84
C ALA A 151 3.88 26.07 -7.42
N VAL A 152 4.61 25.48 -6.47
CA VAL A 152 5.93 25.95 -6.04
C VAL A 152 6.91 25.95 -7.22
N PHE A 153 6.91 24.91 -8.03
CA PHE A 153 7.78 24.84 -9.20
C PHE A 153 7.45 25.95 -10.21
N ILE A 154 6.17 26.18 -10.50
CA ILE A 154 5.70 27.24 -11.40
C ILE A 154 6.08 28.63 -10.83
N ARG A 155 5.89 28.84 -9.53
CA ARG A 155 6.25 30.10 -8.86
C ARG A 155 7.73 30.39 -8.97
N ASN A 156 8.57 29.41 -8.65
CA ASN A 156 10.03 29.53 -8.77
C ASN A 156 10.46 29.84 -10.22
N ALA A 157 9.79 29.22 -11.20
CA ALA A 157 10.02 29.55 -12.61
C ALA A 157 9.57 30.98 -12.94
N GLY A 158 8.43 31.43 -12.44
CA GLY A 158 7.96 32.80 -12.58
C GLY A 158 8.95 33.83 -12.02
N GLU A 159 9.53 33.55 -10.85
CA GLU A 159 10.58 34.39 -10.24
C GLU A 159 11.88 34.38 -11.06
N GLN A 160 12.37 33.20 -11.44
CA GLN A 160 13.62 33.04 -12.19
C GLN A 160 13.57 33.73 -13.56
N TYR A 161 12.46 33.60 -14.28
CA TYR A 161 12.26 34.17 -15.61
C TYR A 161 11.54 35.53 -15.60
N GLN A 162 11.28 36.10 -14.42
CA GLN A 162 10.59 37.38 -14.21
C GLN A 162 9.24 37.46 -14.96
N SER A 163 8.47 36.37 -14.98
CA SER A 163 7.20 36.27 -15.71
C SER A 163 6.00 36.35 -14.77
N GLN A 164 5.20 37.40 -14.93
CA GLN A 164 3.94 37.57 -14.22
C GLN A 164 2.89 36.52 -14.61
N GLU A 165 2.92 36.02 -15.84
CA GLU A 165 2.01 34.97 -16.31
C GLU A 165 2.24 33.64 -15.58
N LEU A 166 3.49 33.28 -15.31
CA LEU A 166 3.82 32.09 -14.52
C LEU A 166 3.45 32.29 -13.04
N LEU A 167 3.71 33.46 -12.46
CA LEU A 167 3.31 33.76 -11.08
C LEU A 167 1.78 33.64 -10.90
N LYS A 168 1.01 34.24 -11.82
CA LYS A 168 -0.45 34.12 -11.82
C LYS A 168 -0.90 32.67 -12.03
N LEU A 169 -0.24 31.91 -12.91
CA LEU A 169 -0.55 30.48 -13.07
C LEU A 169 -0.32 29.69 -11.78
N ALA A 170 0.71 30.00 -10.99
CA ALA A 170 0.94 29.34 -9.71
C ALA A 170 -0.20 29.60 -8.71
N GLU A 171 -0.73 30.83 -8.68
CA GLU A 171 -1.90 31.19 -7.87
C GLU A 171 -3.15 30.42 -8.33
N ASP A 172 -3.46 30.43 -9.63
CA ASP A 172 -4.60 29.68 -10.18
C ASP A 172 -4.52 28.18 -9.83
N VAL A 173 -3.32 27.59 -9.87
CA VAL A 173 -3.09 26.17 -9.52
C VAL A 173 -3.36 25.89 -8.03
N GLU A 174 -3.03 26.84 -7.14
CA GLU A 174 -3.32 26.71 -5.71
C GLU A 174 -4.82 26.86 -5.42
N GLU A 175 -5.50 27.81 -6.09
CA GLU A 175 -6.94 28.04 -5.95
C GLU A 175 -7.76 26.85 -6.45
N GLU A 176 -7.37 26.26 -7.59
CA GLU A 176 -8.06 25.16 -8.24
C GLU A 176 -7.49 23.77 -7.89
N ALA A 177 -6.77 23.66 -6.76
CA ALA A 177 -6.06 22.44 -6.41
C ALA A 177 -6.95 21.18 -6.28
N PHE A 178 -8.25 21.37 -6.05
CA PHE A 178 -9.22 20.27 -5.92
C PHE A 178 -9.88 19.83 -7.23
N THR A 179 -9.60 20.51 -8.34
CA THR A 179 -10.12 20.17 -9.68
C THR A 179 -9.04 19.56 -10.58
N ILE A 180 -7.77 19.84 -10.31
CA ILE A 180 -6.62 19.32 -11.07
C ILE A 180 -6.56 17.80 -11.02
N ARG A 181 -6.46 17.16 -12.19
CA ARG A 181 -6.34 15.70 -12.31
C ARG A 181 -4.89 15.24 -12.26
N GLU A 182 -4.66 14.09 -11.63
CA GLU A 182 -3.32 13.48 -11.51
C GLU A 182 -2.67 13.23 -12.88
N GLU A 183 -3.48 12.90 -13.90
CA GLU A 183 -2.99 12.66 -15.27
C GLU A 183 -2.45 13.92 -15.96
N TRP A 184 -2.78 15.12 -15.46
CA TRP A 184 -2.32 16.40 -16.02
C TRP A 184 -1.02 16.90 -15.40
N ILE A 185 -0.63 16.36 -14.24
CA ILE A 185 0.55 16.80 -13.50
C ILE A 185 1.84 16.58 -14.31
N GLN A 186 2.06 15.38 -14.85
CA GLN A 186 3.28 15.10 -15.61
C GLN A 186 3.34 15.91 -16.93
N PRO A 187 2.28 16.00 -17.75
CA PRO A 187 2.28 16.88 -18.92
C PRO A 187 2.54 18.35 -18.58
N ALA A 188 2.05 18.84 -17.44
CA ALA A 188 2.33 20.21 -16.99
C ALA A 188 3.83 20.40 -16.66
N TYR A 189 4.46 19.44 -15.97
CA TYR A 189 5.91 19.47 -15.78
C TYR A 189 6.67 19.43 -17.10
N ASP A 190 6.28 18.56 -18.04
CA ASP A 190 6.93 18.44 -19.34
C ASP A 190 6.87 19.76 -20.12
N GLU A 191 5.77 20.50 -20.02
CA GLU A 191 5.63 21.84 -20.59
C GLU A 191 6.56 22.84 -19.90
N LEU A 192 6.63 22.84 -18.58
CA LEU A 192 7.48 23.75 -17.81
C LEU A 192 8.98 23.51 -18.08
N TYR A 193 9.40 22.26 -18.33
CA TYR A 193 10.78 21.96 -18.71
C TYR A 193 11.21 22.58 -20.04
N LYS A 194 10.27 22.99 -20.90
CA LYS A 194 10.59 23.69 -22.15
C LYS A 194 11.14 25.10 -21.94
N LEU A 195 10.99 25.67 -20.75
CA LEU A 195 11.69 26.91 -20.37
C LEU A 195 13.20 26.77 -20.55
N ASN A 196 13.76 25.60 -20.20
CA ASN A 196 15.18 25.31 -20.36
C ASN A 196 15.61 25.17 -21.84
N ALA A 197 14.65 24.93 -22.74
CA ALA A 197 14.87 24.92 -24.18
C ALA A 197 14.73 26.32 -24.81
N GLY A 198 14.54 27.37 -24.00
CA GLY A 198 14.42 28.75 -24.44
C GLY A 198 13.03 29.15 -24.92
N ILE A 199 11.99 28.33 -24.68
CA ILE A 199 10.61 28.70 -25.03
C ILE A 199 10.16 29.87 -24.13
N PRO A 200 9.50 30.90 -24.70
CA PRO A 200 9.06 32.05 -23.92
C PRO A 200 8.17 31.67 -22.73
N PRO A 201 8.41 32.24 -21.52
CA PRO A 201 7.61 31.96 -20.32
C PRO A 201 6.10 32.12 -20.51
N LYS A 202 5.70 33.14 -21.27
CA LYS A 202 4.29 33.40 -21.60
C LYS A 202 3.64 32.27 -22.39
N GLU A 203 4.37 31.64 -23.30
CA GLU A 203 3.87 30.52 -24.11
C GLU A 203 3.75 29.26 -23.25
N VAL A 204 4.78 28.97 -22.44
CA VAL A 204 4.76 27.87 -21.47
C VAL A 204 3.60 28.03 -20.48
N ALA A 205 3.38 29.23 -19.94
CA ALA A 205 2.28 29.53 -19.03
C ALA A 205 0.92 29.23 -19.68
N LYS A 206 0.72 29.70 -20.93
CA LYS A 206 -0.52 29.47 -21.70
C LYS A 206 -0.77 27.98 -21.93
N ASN A 207 0.24 27.24 -22.36
CA ASN A 207 0.12 25.82 -22.65
C ASN A 207 -0.12 25.00 -21.37
N THR A 208 0.59 25.33 -20.29
CA THR A 208 0.42 24.69 -18.98
C THR A 208 -0.99 24.93 -18.45
N ARG A 209 -1.52 26.16 -18.59
CA ARG A 209 -2.90 26.48 -18.23
C ARG A 209 -3.91 25.62 -19.00
N ALA A 210 -3.71 25.47 -20.32
CA ALA A 210 -4.54 24.62 -21.16
C ALA A 210 -4.49 23.12 -20.78
N ILE A 211 -3.32 22.61 -20.38
CA ILE A 211 -3.15 21.24 -19.89
C ILE A 211 -3.93 21.03 -18.59
N LEU A 212 -3.83 21.98 -17.66
CA LEU A 212 -4.48 21.93 -16.35
C LEU A 212 -5.97 22.29 -16.40
N ARG A 213 -6.44 22.82 -17.53
CA ARG A 213 -7.82 23.28 -17.77
C ARG A 213 -8.26 24.39 -16.82
N LEU A 214 -7.35 25.33 -16.60
CA LEU A 214 -7.56 26.60 -15.88
C LEU A 214 -7.84 27.72 -16.89
#